data_AF-A0A9W4IBH3-F1
#
_entry.id   AF-A0A9W4IBH3-F1
#
_cell.length_a   1.000
_cell.length_b   1.000
_cell.length_c   1.000
_cell.angle_alpha   90.00
_cell.angle_beta   90.00
_cell.angle_gamma   90.00
#
_symmetry.space_group_name_H-M   'P 1'
#
loop_
_entity.id
_entity.type
_entity.pdbx_description
1 polymer ?
#
loop_
_entity_poly.entity_id
_entity_poly.type
_entity_poly.pdbx_seq_one_letter_code
_entity_poly.pdbx_strand_id
1 'polypeptide(L)'
;MGTKRSWEGQPLELHPKIDASDITMAEAEAEPQGASIISIFENFRDELDEHHDRRERIIKKSRDITALSKKIIFALQRVRATNQPLPPKIAQENETRFEQIRALFEAIVPEQLGIKGWRYQRQVSPGIQEYIEAVSFDHYLRTQTLISHAECQSRLPADILLSEEDYLMGLFDLTGEMMRFAVLSLSSGNAAATQPEGGESNHRPTLASSQGDIVVDLRAMRAGFEALSVPRRHFMLRDLQKKMEVMQNSVEKVERAAYGILVRGSERPSGWTPDISGPVEVESH
;
A
#
# COMPACT_ATOMS: atom_id res chain seq x y z
N MET A 1 10.30 -45.57 -29.64
CA MET A 1 11.69 -45.54 -29.14
C MET A 1 12.47 -44.53 -29.98
N GLY A 2 12.83 -43.37 -29.42
CA GLY A 2 13.56 -42.33 -30.15
C GLY A 2 15.07 -42.52 -29.99
N THR A 3 15.79 -42.68 -31.10
CA THR A 3 17.25 -42.73 -31.13
C THR A 3 17.81 -41.33 -30.85
N LYS A 4 18.50 -41.16 -29.71
CA LYS A 4 19.17 -39.90 -29.37
C LYS A 4 20.31 -39.65 -30.37
N ARG A 5 20.34 -38.44 -30.94
CA ARG A 5 21.33 -37.98 -31.91
C ARG A 5 22.14 -36.83 -31.32
N SER A 6 23.39 -36.66 -31.76
CA SER A 6 24.24 -35.53 -31.39
C SER A 6 23.72 -34.21 -32.00
N TRP A 7 24.28 -33.08 -31.56
CA TRP A 7 23.94 -31.74 -32.07
C TRP A 7 24.19 -31.58 -33.58
N GLU A 8 25.06 -32.40 -34.16
CA GLU A 8 25.35 -32.48 -35.60
C GLU A 8 24.53 -33.57 -36.34
N GLY A 9 23.57 -34.20 -35.65
CA GLY A 9 22.60 -35.12 -36.24
C GLY A 9 23.06 -36.58 -36.39
N GLN A 10 24.24 -36.95 -35.87
CA GLN A 10 24.74 -38.32 -35.92
C GLN A 10 24.12 -39.21 -34.82
N PRO A 11 23.81 -40.50 -35.09
CA PRO A 11 23.30 -41.43 -34.08
C PRO A 11 24.34 -41.70 -32.99
N LEU A 12 23.95 -41.59 -31.73
CA LEU A 12 24.83 -41.93 -30.59
C LEU A 12 24.73 -43.44 -30.30
N GLU A 13 25.82 -44.18 -30.46
CA GLU A 13 25.91 -45.57 -30.00
C GLU A 13 26.09 -45.60 -28.47
N LEU A 14 25.11 -46.17 -27.76
CA LEU A 14 25.03 -46.17 -26.30
C LEU A 14 25.90 -47.26 -25.61
N HIS A 15 26.58 -48.11 -26.37
CA HIS A 15 27.44 -49.17 -25.82
C HIS A 15 28.69 -49.41 -26.67
N PRO A 16 29.83 -48.78 -26.35
CA PRO A 16 31.11 -49.20 -26.90
C PRO A 16 31.50 -50.56 -26.30
N LYS A 17 31.97 -51.48 -27.14
CA LYS A 17 32.62 -52.72 -26.69
C LYS A 17 33.97 -52.34 -26.08
N ILE A 18 34.10 -52.48 -24.76
CA ILE A 18 35.35 -52.25 -24.05
C ILE A 18 36.15 -53.56 -24.09
N ASP A 19 37.31 -53.55 -24.75
CA ASP A 19 38.28 -54.65 -24.68
C ASP A 19 39.00 -54.61 -23.32
N ALA A 20 39.19 -55.79 -22.73
CA ALA A 20 39.72 -55.96 -21.37
C ALA A 20 41.19 -55.50 -21.17
N SER A 21 41.86 -55.04 -22.23
CA SER A 21 43.23 -54.52 -22.17
C SER A 21 43.33 -53.03 -21.82
N ASP A 22 42.22 -52.26 -21.88
CA ASP A 22 42.22 -50.83 -21.54
C ASP A 22 41.90 -50.54 -20.06
N ILE A 23 41.59 -51.58 -19.28
CA ILE A 23 41.15 -51.43 -17.88
C ILE A 23 42.31 -51.05 -16.94
N THR A 24 43.57 -51.28 -17.33
CA THR A 24 44.73 -51.12 -16.42
C THR A 24 45.46 -49.77 -16.51
N MET A 25 45.03 -48.84 -17.37
CA MET A 25 45.67 -47.51 -17.51
C MET A 25 44.73 -46.33 -17.23
N ALA A 26 43.44 -46.57 -16.92
CA ALA A 26 42.45 -45.53 -16.71
C ALA A 26 42.18 -45.17 -15.23
N GLU A 27 42.96 -45.72 -14.29
CA GLU A 27 42.86 -45.37 -12.86
C GLU A 27 43.82 -44.25 -12.41
N ALA A 28 44.64 -43.72 -13.32
CA ALA A 28 45.46 -42.54 -13.07
C ALA A 28 44.95 -41.38 -13.94
N GLU A 29 44.64 -40.25 -13.29
CA GLU A 29 44.24 -38.95 -13.90
C GLU A 29 42.74 -38.68 -14.13
N ALA A 30 41.85 -39.29 -13.36
CA ALA A 30 40.58 -38.63 -13.03
C ALA A 30 40.84 -37.65 -11.86
N GLU A 31 41.30 -36.42 -12.15
CA GLU A 31 41.17 -35.33 -11.19
C GLU A 31 39.70 -35.25 -10.71
N PRO A 32 39.43 -34.90 -9.43
CA PRO A 32 38.12 -35.08 -8.83
C PRO A 32 37.16 -33.98 -9.30
N GLN A 33 36.72 -34.04 -10.56
CA GLN A 33 35.73 -33.12 -11.14
C GLN A 33 34.42 -33.13 -10.33
N GLY A 34 34.07 -34.28 -9.72
CA GLY A 34 32.95 -34.39 -8.80
C GLY A 34 33.09 -33.54 -7.53
N ALA A 35 34.28 -33.47 -6.92
CA ALA A 35 34.51 -32.65 -5.74
C ALA A 35 34.46 -31.14 -6.08
N SER A 36 34.96 -30.78 -7.27
CA SER A 36 34.88 -29.41 -7.79
C SER A 36 33.43 -28.97 -8.04
N ILE A 37 32.62 -29.79 -8.71
CA ILE A 37 31.21 -29.48 -8.96
C ILE A 37 30.40 -29.42 -7.65
N ILE A 38 30.61 -30.36 -6.72
CA ILE A 38 29.92 -30.36 -5.42
C ILE A 38 30.22 -29.06 -4.66
N SER A 39 31.49 -28.62 -4.62
CA SER A 39 31.85 -27.36 -3.95
C SER A 39 31.18 -26.13 -4.57
N ILE A 40 30.96 -26.12 -5.89
CA ILE A 40 30.21 -25.06 -6.58
C ILE A 40 28.74 -25.04 -6.12
N PHE A 41 28.10 -26.21 -6.03
CA PHE A 41 26.72 -26.32 -5.55
C PHE A 41 26.58 -25.99 -4.06
N GLU A 42 27.58 -26.29 -3.23
CA GLU A 42 27.61 -25.87 -1.83
C GLU A 42 27.66 -24.34 -1.71
N ASN A 43 28.53 -23.68 -2.49
CA ASN A 43 28.57 -22.22 -2.54
C ASN A 43 27.23 -21.63 -3.02
N PHE A 44 26.59 -22.22 -4.03
CA PHE A 44 25.27 -21.76 -4.48
C PHE A 44 24.19 -21.96 -3.42
N ARG A 45 24.21 -23.09 -2.70
CA ARG A 45 23.30 -23.33 -1.58
C ARG A 45 23.46 -22.25 -0.52
N ASP A 46 24.69 -22.00 -0.09
CA ASP A 46 24.96 -21.05 0.99
C ASP A 46 24.58 -19.60 0.58
N GLU A 47 24.80 -19.20 -0.68
CA GLU A 47 24.34 -17.90 -1.18
C GLU A 47 22.80 -17.80 -1.23
N LEU A 48 22.12 -18.88 -1.66
CA LEU A 48 20.66 -18.92 -1.72
C LEU A 48 20.03 -18.90 -0.33
N ASP A 49 20.59 -19.65 0.62
CA ASP A 49 20.11 -19.71 1.99
C ASP A 49 20.21 -18.34 2.68
N GLU A 50 21.37 -17.66 2.61
CA GLU A 50 21.51 -16.31 3.15
C GLU A 50 20.57 -15.31 2.46
N HIS A 51 20.38 -15.44 1.14
CA HIS A 51 19.41 -14.62 0.41
C HIS A 51 17.97 -14.84 0.91
N HIS A 52 17.57 -16.09 1.18
CA HIS A 52 16.24 -16.44 1.67
C HIS A 52 16.02 -15.98 3.11
N ASP A 53 17.02 -16.17 3.98
CA ASP A 53 16.98 -15.71 5.37
C ASP A 53 16.85 -14.19 5.43
N ARG A 54 17.64 -13.47 4.63
CA ARG A 54 17.53 -12.02 4.48
C ARG A 54 16.15 -11.58 4.03
N ARG A 55 15.62 -12.23 2.99
CA ARG A 55 14.27 -11.94 2.48
C ARG A 55 13.22 -12.10 3.57
N GLU A 56 13.31 -13.16 4.38
CA GLU A 56 12.37 -13.41 5.47
C GLU A 56 12.51 -12.40 6.61
N ARG A 57 13.75 -11.99 6.97
CA ARG A 57 13.99 -10.91 7.94
C ARG A 57 13.35 -9.59 7.51
N ILE A 58 13.41 -9.27 6.22
CA ILE A 58 12.78 -8.06 5.66
C ILE A 58 11.25 -8.17 5.68
N ILE A 59 10.69 -9.30 5.26
CA ILE A 59 9.24 -9.53 5.25
C ILE A 59 8.65 -9.39 6.65
N LYS A 60 9.31 -9.93 7.67
CA LYS A 60 8.88 -9.79 9.07
C LYS A 60 8.79 -8.33 9.50
N LYS A 61 9.85 -7.55 9.28
CA LYS A 61 9.85 -6.11 9.59
C LYS A 61 8.79 -5.34 8.80
N SER A 62 8.62 -5.64 7.51
CA SER A 62 7.56 -5.03 6.69
C SER A 62 6.16 -5.32 7.25
N ARG A 63 5.91 -6.53 7.74
CA ARG A 63 4.62 -6.89 8.36
C ARG A 63 4.40 -6.14 9.67
N ASP A 64 5.45 -5.99 10.48
CA ASP A 64 5.38 -5.23 11.73
C ASP A 64 5.09 -3.75 11.47
N ILE A 65 5.71 -3.16 10.44
CA ILE A 65 5.40 -1.79 9.98
C ILE A 65 3.93 -1.68 9.58
N THR A 66 3.43 -2.58 8.72
CA THR A 66 2.02 -2.62 8.33
C THR A 66 1.10 -2.69 9.56
N ALA A 67 1.41 -3.55 10.53
CA ALA A 67 0.59 -3.71 11.73
C ALA A 67 0.58 -2.45 12.61
N LEU A 68 1.71 -1.75 12.73
CA LEU A 68 1.79 -0.49 13.47
C LEU A 68 1.05 0.64 12.74
N SER A 69 1.21 0.76 11.43
CA SER A 69 0.49 1.74 10.60
C SER A 69 -1.02 1.58 10.72
N LYS A 70 -1.55 0.35 10.68
CA LYS A 70 -2.98 0.08 10.92
C LYS A 70 -3.46 0.56 12.28
N LYS A 71 -2.66 0.35 13.34
CA LYS A 71 -3.00 0.82 14.68
C LYS A 71 -3.07 2.35 14.73
N ILE A 72 -2.19 3.04 14.02
CA ILE A 72 -2.24 4.50 13.86
C ILE A 72 -3.54 4.91 13.16
N ILE A 73 -3.85 4.30 12.00
CA ILE A 73 -5.08 4.58 11.25
C ILE A 73 -6.33 4.38 12.11
N PHE A 74 -6.44 3.26 12.83
CA PHE A 74 -7.55 3.02 13.76
C PHE A 74 -7.63 4.05 14.88
N ALA A 75 -6.49 4.51 15.40
CA ALA A 75 -6.46 5.56 16.40
C ALA A 75 -6.98 6.90 15.82
N LEU A 76 -6.58 7.23 14.59
CA LEU A 76 -6.97 8.44 13.86
C LEU A 76 -8.47 8.46 13.50
N GLN A 77 -9.08 7.31 13.20
CA GLN A 77 -10.53 7.20 12.95
C GLN A 77 -11.39 7.62 14.17
N ARG A 78 -10.79 7.76 15.36
CA ARG A 78 -11.49 8.25 16.57
C ARG A 78 -11.50 9.78 16.67
N VAL A 79 -10.77 10.49 15.81
CA VAL A 79 -10.78 11.95 15.73
C VAL A 79 -12.12 12.42 15.17
N ARG A 80 -12.46 13.70 15.39
CA ARG A 80 -13.79 14.26 15.05
C ARG A 80 -13.75 15.51 14.17
N ALA A 81 -12.57 16.10 13.98
CA ALA A 81 -12.39 17.30 13.18
C ALA A 81 -11.09 17.21 12.38
N THR A 82 -11.10 17.85 11.21
CA THR A 82 -9.94 18.13 10.38
C THR A 82 -9.38 19.51 10.71
N ASN A 83 -8.15 19.79 10.25
CA ASN A 83 -7.46 21.07 10.43
C ASN A 83 -7.36 21.52 11.90
N GLN A 84 -7.16 20.55 12.79
CA GLN A 84 -7.04 20.78 14.23
C GLN A 84 -5.92 19.89 14.78
N PRO A 85 -5.24 20.31 15.87
CA PRO A 85 -4.31 19.44 16.57
C PRO A 85 -5.00 18.14 17.01
N LEU A 86 -4.30 17.02 16.86
CA LEU A 86 -4.82 15.74 17.35
C LEU A 86 -4.98 15.77 18.89
N PRO A 87 -5.97 15.04 19.44
CA PRO A 87 -6.11 14.88 20.88
C PRO A 87 -4.79 14.40 21.51
N PRO A 88 -4.31 15.00 22.62
CA PRO A 88 -2.95 14.77 23.14
C PRO A 88 -2.61 13.29 23.34
N LYS A 89 -3.58 12.50 23.84
CA LYS A 89 -3.41 11.06 24.04
C LYS A 89 -3.19 10.32 22.72
N ILE A 90 -3.96 10.63 21.67
CA ILE A 90 -3.81 10.00 20.35
C ILE A 90 -2.50 10.46 19.71
N ALA A 91 -2.17 11.75 19.81
CA ALA A 91 -0.93 12.30 19.29
C ALA A 91 0.30 11.60 19.88
N GLN A 92 0.36 11.48 21.22
CA GLN A 92 1.46 10.81 21.91
C GLN A 92 1.53 9.31 21.54
N GLU A 93 0.39 8.62 21.52
CA GLU A 93 0.31 7.20 21.19
C GLU A 93 0.77 6.91 19.75
N ASN A 94 0.41 7.79 18.81
CA ASN A 94 0.81 7.68 17.41
C ASN A 94 2.28 8.06 17.20
N GLU A 95 2.80 9.07 17.89
CA GLU A 95 4.23 9.44 17.83
C GLU A 95 5.11 8.25 18.24
N THR A 96 4.78 7.59 19.35
CA THR A 96 5.49 6.37 19.78
C THR A 96 5.46 5.25 18.74
N ARG A 97 4.35 5.11 17.99
CA ARG A 97 4.28 4.12 16.91
C ARG A 97 5.07 4.55 15.69
N PHE A 98 5.07 5.83 15.34
CA PHE A 98 5.90 6.34 14.25
C PHE A 98 7.39 6.17 14.55
N GLU A 99 7.82 6.36 15.80
CA GLU A 99 9.19 6.08 16.24
C GLU A 99 9.54 4.59 16.13
N GLN A 100 8.62 3.69 16.52
CA GLN A 100 8.80 2.25 16.32
C GLN A 100 8.90 1.86 14.83
N ILE A 101 8.06 2.45 13.98
CA ILE A 101 8.11 2.24 12.52
C ILE A 101 9.44 2.73 11.96
N ARG A 102 9.92 3.90 12.39
CA ARG A 102 11.22 4.45 11.97
C ARG A 102 12.35 3.48 12.33
N ALA A 103 12.37 2.97 13.56
CA ALA A 103 13.38 2.00 13.99
C ALA A 103 13.32 0.69 13.17
N LEU A 104 12.13 0.25 12.76
CA LEU A 104 11.98 -0.91 11.88
C LEU A 104 12.55 -0.64 10.47
N PHE A 105 12.30 0.54 9.91
CA PHE A 105 12.90 0.95 8.62
C PHE A 105 14.42 1.05 8.72
N GLU A 106 14.96 1.66 9.77
CA GLU A 106 16.41 1.71 10.02
C GLU A 106 17.02 0.31 10.11
N ALA A 107 16.31 -0.65 10.72
CA ALA A 107 16.74 -2.04 10.79
C ALA A 107 16.57 -2.83 9.47
N ILE A 108 15.91 -2.26 8.46
CA ILE A 108 15.86 -2.80 7.09
C ILE A 108 17.05 -2.31 6.26
N VAL A 109 17.51 -1.07 6.47
CA VAL A 109 18.62 -0.45 5.70
C VAL A 109 19.83 -1.39 5.52
N PRO A 110 20.42 -1.99 6.57
CA PRO A 110 21.60 -2.85 6.40
C PRO A 110 21.33 -4.10 5.55
N GLU A 111 20.09 -4.59 5.52
CA GLU A 111 19.69 -5.76 4.71
C GLU A 111 19.58 -5.39 3.22
N GLN A 112 19.40 -4.11 2.90
CA GLN A 112 19.30 -3.60 1.53
C GLN A 112 20.63 -3.07 0.97
N LEU A 113 21.72 -3.11 1.75
CA LEU A 113 23.03 -2.68 1.28
C LEU A 113 23.62 -3.67 0.25
N GLY A 114 24.37 -3.12 -0.71
CA GLY A 114 25.09 -3.87 -1.72
C GLY A 114 24.39 -3.96 -3.09
N ILE A 115 25.04 -4.63 -4.03
CA ILE A 115 24.68 -4.63 -5.47
C ILE A 115 23.26 -5.18 -5.73
N LYS A 116 22.77 -6.08 -4.88
CA LYS A 116 21.47 -6.75 -5.02
C LYS A 116 20.36 -6.13 -4.14
N GLY A 117 20.61 -4.98 -3.50
CA GLY A 117 19.68 -4.33 -2.57
C GLY A 117 18.27 -4.10 -3.14
N TRP A 118 18.20 -3.66 -4.40
CA TRP A 118 16.96 -3.42 -5.14
C TRP A 118 16.02 -4.64 -5.19
N ARG A 119 16.55 -5.86 -5.08
CA ARG A 119 15.77 -7.11 -5.14
C ARG A 119 14.74 -7.18 -4.01
N TYR A 120 15.02 -6.53 -2.88
CA TYR A 120 14.18 -6.60 -1.69
C TYR A 120 13.12 -5.50 -1.60
N GLN A 121 13.10 -4.54 -2.53
CA GLN A 121 12.13 -3.44 -2.54
C GLN A 121 10.69 -3.95 -2.47
N ARG A 122 10.38 -5.02 -3.23
CA ARG A 122 9.04 -5.62 -3.25
C ARG A 122 8.61 -6.24 -1.93
N GLN A 123 9.55 -6.63 -1.07
CA GLN A 123 9.23 -7.17 0.25
C GLN A 123 8.95 -6.08 1.27
N VAL A 124 9.47 -4.86 1.07
CA VAL A 124 9.27 -3.70 1.95
C VAL A 124 8.08 -2.85 1.52
N SER A 125 7.80 -2.82 0.22
CA SER A 125 6.74 -2.05 -0.43
C SER A 125 5.37 -2.12 0.30
N PRO A 126 4.85 -3.29 0.74
CA PRO A 126 3.59 -3.33 1.49
C PRO A 126 3.63 -2.55 2.83
N GLY A 127 4.76 -2.58 3.52
CA GLY A 127 4.98 -1.79 4.74
C GLY A 127 5.06 -0.29 4.45
N ILE A 128 5.73 0.08 3.35
CA ILE A 128 5.81 1.49 2.89
C ILE A 128 4.42 2.01 2.53
N GLN A 129 3.65 1.29 1.72
CA GLN A 129 2.31 1.71 1.29
C GLN A 129 1.38 1.98 2.48
N GLU A 130 1.34 1.06 3.45
CA GLU A 130 0.54 1.25 4.68
C GLU A 130 1.07 2.39 5.56
N TYR A 131 2.40 2.59 5.61
CA TYR A 131 2.98 3.75 6.28
C TYR A 131 2.59 5.06 5.61
N ILE A 132 2.57 5.12 4.27
CA ILE A 132 2.12 6.28 3.50
C ILE A 132 0.65 6.57 3.79
N GLU A 133 -0.21 5.56 3.83
CA GLU A 133 -1.61 5.72 4.22
C GLU A 133 -1.73 6.35 5.62
N ALA A 134 -1.02 5.80 6.60
CA ALA A 134 -1.05 6.29 7.98
C ALA A 134 -0.52 7.73 8.14
N VAL A 135 0.63 8.05 7.54
CA VAL A 135 1.24 9.38 7.63
C VAL A 135 0.43 10.43 6.88
N SER A 136 -0.16 10.05 5.74
CA SER A 136 -1.02 10.95 4.97
C SER A 136 -2.32 11.23 5.71
N PHE A 137 -2.90 10.23 6.38
CA PHE A 137 -4.10 10.44 7.16
C PHE A 137 -3.84 11.31 8.41
N ASP A 138 -2.74 11.06 9.14
CA ASP A 138 -2.32 11.92 10.26
C ASP A 138 -2.13 13.38 9.82
N HIS A 139 -1.41 13.58 8.70
CA HIS A 139 -1.13 14.91 8.14
C HIS A 139 -2.41 15.62 7.68
N TYR A 140 -3.30 14.90 6.99
CA TYR A 140 -4.58 15.45 6.52
C TYR A 140 -5.47 15.87 7.68
N LEU A 141 -5.57 15.08 8.75
CA LEU A 141 -6.37 15.47 9.92
C LEU A 141 -5.83 16.73 10.61
N ARG A 142 -4.51 16.94 10.61
CA ARG A 142 -3.88 18.10 11.24
C ARG A 142 -3.93 19.37 10.39
N THR A 143 -3.79 19.24 9.07
CA THR A 143 -3.52 20.37 8.18
C THR A 143 -4.55 20.54 7.08
N GLN A 144 -5.38 19.52 6.84
CA GLN A 144 -6.33 19.46 5.73
C GLN A 144 -5.66 19.68 4.37
N THR A 145 -4.44 19.16 4.24
CA THR A 145 -3.70 19.10 2.99
C THR A 145 -3.19 17.69 2.77
N LEU A 146 -2.83 17.37 1.53
CA LEU A 146 -2.20 16.11 1.20
C LEU A 146 -0.68 16.25 1.39
N ILE A 147 -0.07 15.36 2.16
CA ILE A 147 1.39 15.32 2.32
C ILE A 147 2.03 14.95 0.98
N SER A 148 3.08 15.67 0.58
CA SER A 148 3.79 15.43 -0.67
C SER A 148 4.71 14.20 -0.60
N HIS A 149 5.07 13.66 -1.75
CA HIS A 149 6.05 12.57 -1.85
C HIS A 149 7.39 12.94 -1.19
N ALA A 150 7.89 14.16 -1.42
CA ALA A 150 9.14 14.64 -0.86
C ALA A 150 9.09 14.74 0.68
N GLU A 151 7.97 15.22 1.24
CA GLU A 151 7.77 15.24 2.69
C GLU A 151 7.72 13.83 3.27
N CYS A 152 7.05 12.87 2.60
CA CYS A 152 7.05 11.48 3.03
C CYS A 152 8.46 10.87 3.00
N GLN A 153 9.21 11.08 1.92
CA GLN A 153 10.60 10.61 1.79
C GLN A 153 11.50 11.20 2.89
N SER A 154 11.28 12.45 3.29
CA SER A 154 12.05 13.10 4.37
C SER A 154 11.81 12.49 5.76
N ARG A 155 10.69 11.77 5.93
CA ARG A 155 10.34 11.08 7.18
C ARG A 155 10.88 9.65 7.24
N LEU A 156 11.35 9.12 6.11
CA LEU A 156 11.97 7.80 6.00
C LEU A 156 13.51 7.92 6.08
N PRO A 157 14.23 6.86 6.48
CA PRO A 157 15.68 6.82 6.32
C PRO A 157 16.06 7.01 4.85
N ALA A 158 17.14 7.75 4.58
CA ALA A 158 17.56 8.12 3.22
C ALA A 158 17.81 6.91 2.30
N ASP A 159 18.24 5.79 2.87
CA ASP A 159 18.49 4.54 2.13
C ASP A 159 17.22 3.75 1.80
N ILE A 160 16.08 4.11 2.41
CA ILE A 160 14.78 3.54 2.06
C ILE A 160 14.17 4.36 0.91
N LEU A 161 14.14 3.75 -0.26
CA LEU A 161 13.52 4.34 -1.45
C LEU A 161 12.00 4.33 -1.32
N LEU A 162 11.38 5.52 -1.27
CA LEU A 162 9.95 5.68 -1.50
C LEU A 162 9.70 5.81 -3.00
N SER A 163 9.24 4.73 -3.63
CA SER A 163 8.85 4.81 -5.04
C SER A 163 7.58 5.64 -5.22
N GLU A 164 7.42 6.28 -6.39
CA GLU A 164 6.18 6.98 -6.74
C GLU A 164 4.97 6.05 -6.70
N GLU A 165 5.17 4.78 -7.07
CA GLU A 165 4.13 3.77 -6.99
C GLU A 165 3.70 3.52 -5.54
N ASP A 166 4.64 3.28 -4.63
CA ASP A 166 4.32 3.03 -3.22
C ASP A 166 3.55 4.21 -2.60
N TYR A 167 3.95 5.43 -2.98
CA TYR A 167 3.24 6.63 -2.58
C TYR A 167 1.81 6.65 -3.12
N LEU A 168 1.62 6.48 -4.43
CA LEU A 168 0.28 6.49 -5.05
C LEU A 168 -0.61 5.36 -4.52
N MET A 169 -0.06 4.17 -4.32
CA MET A 169 -0.81 3.01 -3.80
C MET A 169 -1.27 3.24 -2.35
N GLY A 170 -0.42 3.84 -1.51
CA GLY A 170 -0.83 4.26 -0.16
C GLY A 170 -1.92 5.35 -0.20
N LEU A 171 -1.85 6.28 -1.15
CA LEU A 171 -2.89 7.30 -1.31
C LEU A 171 -4.22 6.74 -1.85
N PHE A 172 -4.18 5.71 -2.69
CA PHE A 172 -5.42 5.01 -3.08
C PHE A 172 -6.12 4.43 -1.85
N ASP A 173 -5.37 3.80 -0.93
CA ASP A 173 -5.94 3.26 0.30
C ASP A 173 -6.43 4.34 1.27
N LEU A 174 -5.69 5.47 1.36
CA LEU A 174 -6.12 6.65 2.12
C LEU A 174 -7.54 7.12 1.75
N THR A 175 -7.93 7.04 0.47
CA THR A 175 -9.29 7.45 0.05
C THR A 175 -10.39 6.65 0.76
N GLY A 176 -10.12 5.38 1.08
CA GLY A 176 -11.01 4.53 1.85
C GLY A 176 -11.11 4.96 3.32
N GLU A 177 -9.99 5.33 3.95
CA GLU A 177 -9.97 5.82 5.32
C GLU A 177 -10.60 7.22 5.45
N MET A 178 -10.37 8.12 4.49
CA MET A 178 -11.05 9.41 4.39
C MET A 178 -12.56 9.25 4.21
N MET A 179 -12.99 8.28 3.39
CA MET A 179 -14.41 7.96 3.24
C MET A 179 -15.03 7.46 4.55
N ARG A 180 -14.37 6.54 5.25
CA ARG A 180 -14.84 6.05 6.57
C ARG A 180 -14.97 7.20 7.56
N PHE A 181 -13.97 8.07 7.61
CA PHE A 181 -13.96 9.25 8.47
C PHE A 181 -15.10 10.21 8.13
N ALA A 182 -15.31 10.51 6.85
CA ALA A 182 -16.36 11.39 6.36
C ALA A 182 -17.74 10.83 6.72
N VAL A 183 -18.02 9.57 6.40
CA VAL A 183 -19.30 8.92 6.65
C VAL A 183 -19.64 8.89 8.14
N LEU A 184 -18.67 8.56 9.00
CA LEU A 184 -18.86 8.58 10.46
C LEU A 184 -19.14 10.00 10.98
N SER A 185 -18.45 11.00 10.42
CA SER A 185 -18.63 12.40 10.80
C SER A 185 -20.00 12.92 10.39
N LEU A 186 -20.49 12.52 9.21
CA LEU A 186 -21.81 12.86 8.66
C LEU A 186 -22.95 12.16 9.42
N SER A 187 -22.75 10.91 9.86
CA SER A 187 -23.76 10.16 10.61
C SER A 187 -23.94 10.63 12.06
N SER A 188 -22.92 11.25 12.65
CA SER A 188 -22.92 11.63 14.07
C SER A 188 -23.73 12.89 14.40
N GLY A 189 -24.51 13.43 13.45
CA GLY A 189 -25.41 14.58 13.70
C GLY A 189 -24.70 15.93 13.83
N ASN A 190 -23.37 16.00 13.66
CA ASN A 190 -22.61 17.27 13.60
C ASN A 190 -22.94 18.13 12.36
N ALA A 191 -23.89 17.70 11.52
CA ALA A 191 -24.37 18.43 10.35
C ALA A 191 -25.24 19.65 10.68
N ALA A 192 -25.45 19.99 11.95
CA ALA A 192 -26.19 21.17 12.37
C ALA A 192 -25.26 22.22 12.99
N ALA A 193 -24.44 22.87 12.16
CA ALA A 193 -24.00 24.22 12.48
C ALA A 193 -25.19 25.16 12.20
N THR A 194 -26.17 25.21 13.10
CA THR A 194 -27.06 26.36 13.22
C THR A 194 -26.20 27.54 13.64
N GLN A 195 -25.72 28.35 12.69
CA GLN A 195 -25.39 29.73 12.98
C GLN A 195 -26.73 30.47 13.16
N PRO A 196 -27.07 31.00 14.35
CA PRO A 196 -28.00 32.11 14.41
C PRO A 196 -27.21 33.35 14.00
N GLU A 197 -27.74 34.19 13.13
CA GLU A 197 -27.73 35.66 13.25
C GLU A 197 -28.36 36.26 11.97
N GLY A 198 -29.61 36.72 12.11
CA GLY A 198 -30.17 37.76 11.26
C GLY A 198 -30.98 37.32 10.04
N GLY A 199 -32.29 37.19 10.22
CA GLY A 199 -33.30 37.51 9.19
C GLY A 199 -33.59 36.46 8.12
N GLU A 200 -34.85 36.04 8.08
CA GLU A 200 -35.51 35.20 7.07
C GLU A 200 -35.24 33.68 7.13
N SER A 201 -36.33 32.94 7.37
CA SER A 201 -36.40 31.53 7.73
C SER A 201 -36.28 30.58 6.52
N ASN A 202 -35.16 30.63 5.80
CA ASN A 202 -34.78 29.56 4.87
C ASN A 202 -33.80 28.60 5.56
N HIS A 203 -34.34 27.68 6.37
CA HIS A 203 -33.56 26.63 7.03
C HIS A 203 -33.16 25.55 6.01
N ARG A 204 -32.20 25.86 5.14
CA ARG A 204 -31.55 24.85 4.31
C ARG A 204 -30.48 24.13 5.14
N PRO A 205 -30.43 22.79 5.15
CA PRO A 205 -29.34 22.07 5.77
C PRO A 205 -28.03 22.45 5.08
N THR A 206 -27.00 22.74 5.88
CA THR A 206 -25.65 23.00 5.40
C THR A 206 -24.69 22.05 6.08
N LEU A 207 -23.73 21.50 5.34
CA LEU A 207 -22.63 20.75 5.95
C LEU A 207 -21.78 21.68 6.82
N ALA A 208 -21.23 21.16 7.92
CA ALA A 208 -20.16 21.88 8.60
C ALA A 208 -19.00 22.11 7.61
N SER A 209 -18.28 23.23 7.71
CA SER A 209 -17.19 23.57 6.77
C SER A 209 -16.21 22.41 6.59
N SER A 210 -15.76 21.80 7.69
CA SER A 210 -14.87 20.62 7.68
C SER A 210 -15.44 19.39 6.95
N GLN A 211 -16.77 19.22 6.95
CA GLN A 211 -17.46 18.13 6.25
C GLN A 211 -17.67 18.43 4.77
N GLY A 212 -17.95 19.69 4.42
CA GLY A 212 -18.01 20.12 3.03
C GLY A 212 -16.65 19.98 2.35
N ASP A 213 -15.59 20.36 3.07
CA ASP A 213 -14.24 20.37 2.52
C ASP A 213 -13.72 18.95 2.23
N ILE A 214 -13.97 17.96 3.09
CA ILE A 214 -13.51 16.57 2.83
C ILE A 214 -14.14 15.97 1.57
N VAL A 215 -15.38 16.37 1.22
CA VAL A 215 -16.03 15.96 -0.04
C VAL A 215 -15.28 16.57 -1.23
N VAL A 216 -14.93 17.85 -1.13
CA VAL A 216 -14.19 18.59 -2.17
C VAL A 216 -12.78 18.00 -2.33
N ASP A 217 -12.10 17.71 -1.23
CA ASP A 217 -10.75 17.13 -1.23
C ASP A 217 -10.74 15.74 -1.86
N LEU A 218 -11.71 14.88 -1.51
CA LEU A 218 -11.85 13.56 -2.15
C LEU A 218 -12.14 13.64 -3.65
N ARG A 219 -12.92 14.63 -4.09
CA ARG A 219 -13.16 14.89 -5.52
C ARG A 219 -11.88 15.35 -6.22
N ALA A 220 -11.09 16.20 -5.60
CA ALA A 220 -9.81 16.65 -6.12
C ALA A 220 -8.83 15.47 -6.25
N MET A 221 -8.77 14.59 -5.24
CA MET A 221 -7.98 13.36 -5.30
C MET A 221 -8.44 12.45 -6.44
N ARG A 222 -9.75 12.22 -6.58
CA ARG A 222 -10.31 11.43 -7.69
C ARG A 222 -9.89 11.99 -9.05
N ALA A 223 -10.05 13.29 -9.26
CA ALA A 223 -9.65 13.95 -10.50
C ALA A 223 -8.16 13.75 -10.79
N GLY A 224 -7.31 13.86 -9.75
CA GLY A 224 -5.88 13.58 -9.87
C GLY A 224 -5.57 12.14 -10.26
N PHE A 225 -6.24 11.15 -9.63
CA PHE A 225 -6.05 9.74 -9.97
C PHE A 225 -6.56 9.38 -11.36
N GLU A 226 -7.74 9.86 -11.74
CA GLU A 226 -8.32 9.59 -13.07
C GLU A 226 -7.52 10.25 -14.20
N ALA A 227 -6.74 11.31 -13.90
CA ALA A 227 -5.81 11.92 -14.83
C ALA A 227 -4.49 11.15 -14.99
N LEU A 228 -4.20 10.13 -14.16
CA LEU A 228 -2.96 9.37 -14.25
C LEU A 228 -2.89 8.59 -15.57
N SER A 229 -1.80 8.80 -16.30
CA SER A 229 -1.44 8.01 -17.47
C SER A 229 -0.29 7.07 -17.10
N VAL A 230 -0.60 5.79 -16.92
CA VAL A 230 0.39 4.78 -16.55
C VAL A 230 0.76 3.93 -17.79
N PRO A 231 2.04 3.83 -18.16
CA PRO A 231 2.47 3.05 -19.32
C PRO A 231 2.07 1.57 -19.20
N ARG A 232 1.61 0.95 -20.30
CA ARG A 232 1.11 -0.45 -20.35
C ARG A 232 2.03 -1.53 -19.74
N ARG A 233 3.33 -1.27 -19.64
CA ARG A 233 4.33 -2.19 -19.10
C ARG A 233 4.71 -1.89 -17.65
N HIS A 234 4.21 -0.80 -17.08
CA HIS A 234 4.48 -0.46 -15.70
C HIS A 234 3.74 -1.44 -14.78
N PHE A 235 4.45 -1.92 -13.77
CA PHE A 235 4.00 -3.00 -12.91
C PHE A 235 2.77 -2.64 -12.06
N MET A 236 2.64 -1.36 -11.67
CA MET A 236 1.47 -0.79 -10.99
C MET A 236 0.13 -1.08 -11.68
N LEU A 237 0.13 -1.21 -13.02
CA LEU A 237 -1.12 -1.40 -13.79
C LEU A 237 -1.93 -2.62 -13.38
N ARG A 238 -1.25 -3.66 -12.86
CA ARG A 238 -1.93 -4.89 -12.43
C ARG A 238 -2.95 -4.61 -11.33
N ASP A 239 -2.60 -3.71 -10.41
CA ASP A 239 -3.39 -3.43 -9.22
C ASP A 239 -4.15 -2.09 -9.34
N LEU A 240 -3.71 -1.20 -10.24
CA LEU A 240 -4.28 0.13 -10.47
C LEU A 240 -5.77 0.10 -10.80
N GLN A 241 -6.22 -0.79 -11.69
CA GLN A 241 -7.63 -0.85 -12.10
C GLN A 241 -8.55 -1.08 -10.90
N LYS A 242 -8.18 -2.05 -10.04
CA LYS A 242 -8.94 -2.37 -8.84
C LYS A 242 -8.89 -1.23 -7.82
N LYS A 243 -7.72 -0.60 -7.65
CA LYS A 243 -7.57 0.56 -6.76
C LYS A 243 -8.42 1.76 -7.23
N MET A 244 -8.48 2.00 -8.55
CA MET A 244 -9.31 3.03 -9.17
C MET A 244 -10.79 2.79 -8.85
N GLU A 245 -11.27 1.57 -9.06
CA GLU A 245 -12.66 1.20 -8.77
C GLU A 245 -13.00 1.39 -7.28
N VAL A 246 -12.12 0.96 -6.37
CA VAL A 246 -12.33 1.14 -4.91
C VAL A 246 -12.32 2.61 -4.51
N MET A 247 -11.44 3.41 -5.10
CA MET A 247 -11.38 4.86 -4.86
C MET A 247 -12.64 5.56 -5.37
N GLN A 248 -13.08 5.28 -6.60
CA GLN A 248 -14.32 5.84 -7.16
C GLN A 248 -15.52 5.52 -6.27
N ASN A 249 -15.65 4.27 -5.85
CA ASN A 249 -16.69 3.84 -4.91
C ASN A 249 -16.61 4.56 -3.55
N SER A 250 -15.40 4.82 -3.05
CA SER A 250 -15.21 5.57 -1.80
C SER A 250 -15.67 7.02 -1.94
N VAL A 251 -15.32 7.69 -3.04
CA VAL A 251 -15.76 9.07 -3.30
C VAL A 251 -17.28 9.14 -3.46
N GLU A 252 -17.86 8.25 -4.27
CA GLU A 252 -19.31 8.22 -4.47
C GLU A 252 -20.10 8.02 -3.17
N LYS A 253 -19.59 7.21 -2.24
CA LYS A 253 -20.23 7.01 -0.93
C LYS A 253 -20.29 8.31 -0.12
N VAL A 254 -19.20 9.08 -0.12
CA VAL A 254 -19.14 10.37 0.58
C VAL A 254 -20.05 11.39 -0.09
N GLU A 255 -20.07 11.44 -1.42
CA GLU A 255 -20.97 12.32 -2.18
C GLU A 255 -22.44 12.00 -1.92
N ARG A 256 -22.82 10.71 -1.89
CA ARG A 256 -24.19 10.29 -1.57
C ARG A 256 -24.58 10.66 -0.14
N ALA A 257 -23.68 10.48 0.82
CA ALA A 257 -23.93 10.87 2.21
C ALA A 257 -24.14 12.39 2.34
N ALA A 258 -23.29 13.18 1.68
CA ALA A 258 -23.42 14.64 1.61
C ALA A 258 -24.72 15.08 0.93
N TYR A 259 -25.06 14.48 -0.21
CA TYR A 259 -26.31 14.72 -0.93
C TYR A 259 -27.55 14.43 -0.06
N GLY A 260 -27.53 13.29 0.64
CA GLY A 260 -28.62 12.91 1.55
C GLY A 260 -28.84 13.96 2.65
N ILE A 261 -27.79 14.57 3.18
CA ILE A 261 -27.91 15.62 4.19
C ILE A 261 -28.42 16.93 3.58
N LEU A 262 -27.81 17.38 2.47
CA LEU A 262 -28.11 18.69 1.88
C LEU A 262 -29.50 18.74 1.24
N VAL A 263 -29.89 17.69 0.52
CA VAL A 263 -31.14 17.66 -0.25
C VAL A 263 -32.25 17.00 0.56
N ARG A 264 -32.09 15.74 1.00
CA ARG A 264 -33.17 15.05 1.74
C ARG A 264 -33.38 15.59 3.16
N GLY A 265 -32.35 16.16 3.78
CA GLY A 265 -32.49 16.88 5.05
C GLY A 265 -33.35 18.15 4.93
N SER A 266 -33.47 18.72 3.72
CA SER A 266 -34.33 19.89 3.48
C SER A 266 -35.81 19.51 3.30
N GLU A 267 -36.09 18.22 3.08
CA GLU A 267 -37.43 17.66 2.80
C GLU A 267 -38.02 16.90 4.01
N ARG A 268 -37.20 16.55 5.02
CA ARG A 268 -37.57 15.67 6.13
C ARG A 268 -37.49 16.38 7.49
N PRO A 269 -38.32 15.98 8.48
CA PRO A 269 -38.38 16.65 9.79
C PRO A 269 -37.05 16.58 10.55
N SER A 270 -36.85 17.53 11.47
CA SER A 270 -35.64 17.67 12.28
C SER A 270 -35.26 16.36 12.98
N GLY A 271 -34.02 15.91 12.79
CA GLY A 271 -33.49 14.67 13.39
C GLY A 271 -33.49 13.46 12.46
N TRP A 272 -33.94 13.59 11.21
CA TRP A 272 -33.79 12.53 10.22
C TRP A 272 -32.33 12.37 9.75
N THR A 273 -31.80 11.15 9.78
CA THR A 273 -30.47 10.81 9.24
C THR A 273 -30.59 9.90 8.02
N PRO A 274 -29.82 10.12 6.95
CA PRO A 274 -29.85 9.26 5.77
C PRO A 274 -29.37 7.84 6.08
N ASP A 275 -30.06 6.83 5.53
CA ASP A 275 -29.58 5.46 5.53
C ASP A 275 -28.41 5.35 4.55
N ILE A 276 -27.21 5.30 5.12
CA ILE A 276 -25.92 5.17 4.44
C ILE A 276 -25.48 3.71 4.27
N SER A 277 -26.30 2.75 4.71
CA SER A 277 -25.96 1.31 4.73
C SER A 277 -26.56 0.50 3.57
N GLY A 278 -27.51 1.06 2.82
CA GLY A 278 -28.20 0.39 1.73
C GLY A 278 -27.45 0.39 0.38
N PRO A 279 -27.71 -0.59 -0.51
CA PRO A 279 -27.23 -0.58 -1.90
C PRO A 279 -27.88 0.54 -2.72
N VAL A 280 -27.25 0.89 -3.84
CA VAL A 280 -27.67 1.97 -4.76
C VAL A 280 -29.08 1.67 -5.30
N GLU A 281 -30.10 2.31 -4.74
CA GLU A 281 -31.39 2.43 -5.43
C GLU A 281 -31.27 3.56 -6.44
N VAL A 282 -31.06 3.19 -7.70
CA VAL A 282 -31.32 4.09 -8.82
C VAL A 282 -32.82 4.14 -8.96
N GLU A 283 -33.46 5.24 -8.54
CA GLU A 283 -34.85 5.50 -8.91
C GLU A 283 -34.89 5.61 -10.44
N SER A 284 -35.37 4.54 -11.07
CA SER A 284 -35.74 4.54 -12.48
C SER A 284 -37.00 5.39 -12.61
N HIS A 285 -36.83 6.64 -13.04
CA HIS A 285 -37.91 7.46 -13.58
C HIS A 285 -38.07 7.20 -15.08
#